data_AF-A0A814PRP7-F1
#
_entry.id   AF-A0A814PRP7-F1
#
_cell.length_a   1.000
_cell.length_b   1.000
_cell.length_c   1.000
_cell.angle_alpha   90.00
_cell.angle_beta   90.00
_cell.angle_gamma   90.00
#
_symmetry.space_group_name_H-M   'P 1'
#
loop_
_entity.id
_entity.type
_entity.pdbx_description
1 polymer ?
#
loop_
_entity_poly.entity_id
_entity_poly.type
_entity_poly.pdbx_seq_one_letter_code
_entity_poly.pdbx_strand_id
1 'polypeptide(L)'
;MHLLGDLANITSLRLEDLLKDLDEPDKERQAFVDDTRQFFEQRLSIYEQKRNELENSIKNLIEQTYPLYDELQLPRITFDNNQMTLIEKKNFINEKIKELKNMILERNKELIQLRQLITIKAKLCGNININIDEVRKSIHF
;
A
#
# COMPACT_ATOMS: atom_id res chain seq x y z
N MET A 1 -13.40 -16.91 -6.56
CA MET A 1 -12.59 -16.88 -7.80
C MET A 1 -11.40 -17.83 -7.57
N HIS A 2 -11.54 -19.11 -7.94
CA HIS A 2 -10.55 -20.19 -7.72
C HIS A 2 -9.70 -20.47 -8.98
N LEU A 3 -9.43 -19.44 -9.78
CA LEU A 3 -8.79 -19.55 -11.10
C LEU A 3 -7.46 -20.34 -11.08
N LEU A 4 -6.69 -20.28 -9.99
CA LEU A 4 -5.42 -20.98 -9.88
C LEU A 4 -5.57 -22.45 -9.46
N GLY A 5 -6.58 -22.78 -8.64
CA GLY A 5 -6.95 -24.17 -8.33
C GLY A 5 -7.53 -24.88 -9.56
N ASP A 6 -8.36 -24.17 -10.33
CA ASP A 6 -8.86 -24.63 -11.62
C ASP A 6 -7.71 -24.87 -12.61
N LEU A 7 -6.69 -24.01 -12.62
CA LEU A 7 -5.50 -24.17 -13.47
C LEU A 7 -4.67 -25.40 -13.08
N ALA A 8 -4.48 -25.65 -11.77
CA ALA A 8 -3.77 -26.83 -11.28
C ALA A 8 -4.47 -28.11 -11.71
N ASN A 9 -5.80 -28.17 -11.54
CA ASN A 9 -6.63 -29.29 -11.97
C ASN A 9 -6.57 -29.52 -13.48
N ILE A 10 -6.69 -28.47 -14.29
CA ILE A 10 -6.58 -28.55 -15.75
C ILE A 10 -5.19 -29.05 -16.16
N THR A 11 -4.14 -28.60 -15.47
CA THR A 11 -2.76 -28.98 -15.78
C THR A 11 -2.51 -30.45 -15.44
N SER A 12 -3.00 -30.94 -14.30
CA SER A 12 -2.93 -32.36 -13.94
C SER A 12 -3.70 -33.25 -14.91
N LEU A 13 -4.94 -32.88 -15.27
CA LEU A 13 -5.75 -33.62 -16.26
C LEU A 13 -5.06 -33.69 -17.63
N ARG A 14 -4.44 -32.58 -18.06
CA ARG A 14 -3.72 -32.54 -19.33
C ARG A 14 -2.41 -33.33 -19.30
N LEU A 15 -1.75 -33.40 -18.15
CA LEU A 15 -0.59 -34.28 -17.94
C LEU A 15 -0.99 -35.75 -18.05
N GLU A 16 -2.08 -36.16 -17.38
CA GLU A 16 -2.61 -37.52 -17.44
C GLU A 16 -2.88 -37.96 -18.89
N ASP A 17 -3.48 -37.08 -19.70
CA ASP A 17 -3.76 -37.38 -21.11
C ASP A 17 -2.48 -37.49 -21.95
N LEU A 18 -1.48 -36.64 -21.73
CA LEU A 18 -0.20 -36.69 -22.45
C LEU A 18 0.64 -37.93 -22.10
N LEU A 19 0.50 -38.46 -20.88
CA LEU A 19 1.23 -39.64 -20.43
C LEU A 19 0.61 -40.94 -20.92
N LYS A 20 -0.69 -40.97 -21.23
CA LYS A 20 -1.35 -42.15 -21.83
C LYS A 20 -0.75 -42.53 -23.18
N ASP A 21 -0.19 -41.55 -23.90
CA ASP A 21 0.45 -41.73 -25.20
C ASP A 21 1.90 -42.22 -25.10
N LEU A 22 2.48 -42.28 -23.89
CA LEU A 22 3.82 -42.79 -23.63
C LEU A 22 3.72 -44.23 -23.11
N ASP A 23 4.53 -45.16 -23.64
CA ASP A 23 4.57 -46.60 -23.28
C ASP A 23 5.16 -46.87 -21.87
N GLU A 24 4.91 -45.98 -20.91
CA GLU A 24 5.33 -46.11 -19.51
C GLU A 24 4.35 -46.97 -18.68
N PRO A 25 4.83 -47.72 -17.67
CA PRO A 25 3.95 -48.50 -16.82
C PRO A 25 3.01 -47.59 -16.01
N ASP A 26 1.73 -47.98 -15.89
CA ASP A 26 0.66 -47.20 -15.25
C ASP A 26 1.03 -46.59 -13.88
N LYS A 27 1.86 -47.30 -13.11
CA LYS A 27 2.31 -46.85 -11.78
C LYS A 27 3.29 -45.68 -11.82
N GLU A 28 4.19 -45.64 -12.81
CA GLU A 28 5.17 -44.55 -12.95
C GLU A 28 4.49 -43.29 -13.47
N ARG A 29 3.54 -43.45 -14.42
CA ARG A 29 2.69 -42.35 -14.90
C ARG A 29 1.85 -41.74 -13.77
N GLN A 30 1.21 -42.57 -12.95
CA GLN A 30 0.39 -42.09 -11.83
C GLN A 30 1.25 -41.36 -10.78
N ALA A 31 2.42 -41.92 -10.44
CA ALA A 31 3.35 -41.27 -9.52
C ALA A 31 3.79 -39.88 -10.03
N PHE A 32 4.09 -39.75 -11.32
CA PHE A 32 4.48 -38.47 -11.91
C PHE A 32 3.35 -37.44 -11.91
N VAL A 33 2.10 -37.87 -12.16
CA VAL A 33 0.91 -37.01 -12.07
C VAL A 33 0.68 -36.54 -10.64
N ASP A 34 0.80 -37.44 -9.66
CA ASP A 34 0.58 -37.14 -8.25
C ASP A 34 1.66 -36.19 -7.72
N ASP A 35 2.94 -36.40 -8.08
CA ASP A 35 4.05 -35.49 -7.76
C ASP A 35 3.83 -34.10 -8.36
N THR A 36 3.37 -34.06 -9.62
CA THR A 36 3.08 -32.80 -10.32
C THR A 36 1.91 -32.07 -9.68
N ARG A 37 0.83 -32.78 -9.33
CA ARG A 37 -0.31 -32.21 -8.61
C ARG A 37 0.12 -31.64 -7.26
N GLN A 38 0.87 -32.40 -6.47
CA GLN A 38 1.38 -31.98 -5.18
C GLN A 38 2.26 -30.73 -5.30
N PHE A 39 3.12 -30.66 -6.33
CA PHE A 39 3.95 -29.49 -6.61
C PHE A 39 3.09 -28.23 -6.88
N PHE A 40 2.04 -28.36 -7.72
CA PHE A 40 1.15 -27.23 -8.02
C PHE A 40 0.31 -26.80 -6.81
N GLU A 41 -0.20 -27.74 -6.02
CA GLU A 41 -0.94 -27.44 -4.78
C GLU A 41 -0.06 -26.68 -3.76
N GLN A 42 1.19 -27.11 -3.58
CA GLN A 42 2.14 -26.40 -2.72
C GLN A 42 2.41 -24.97 -3.21
N ARG A 43 2.62 -24.81 -4.53
CA ARG A 43 2.81 -23.49 -5.13
C ARG A 43 1.58 -22.61 -4.96
N LEU A 44 0.39 -23.16 -5.18
CA LEU A 44 -0.89 -22.47 -5.02
C LEU A 44 -1.04 -21.92 -3.60
N SER A 45 -0.81 -22.76 -2.59
CA SER A 45 -0.86 -22.38 -1.18
C SER A 45 0.08 -21.21 -0.87
N ILE A 46 1.32 -21.24 -1.39
CA ILE A 46 2.28 -20.13 -1.23
C ILE A 46 1.77 -18.85 -1.89
N TYR A 47 1.19 -18.94 -3.09
CA TYR A 47 0.64 -17.77 -3.79
C TYR A 47 -0.55 -17.16 -3.04
N GLU A 48 -1.45 -17.98 -2.53
CA GLU A 48 -2.60 -17.53 -1.74
C GLU A 48 -2.17 -16.86 -0.44
N GLN A 49 -1.18 -17.43 0.27
CA GLN A 49 -0.58 -16.80 1.46
C GLN A 49 0.01 -15.43 1.14
N LYS A 50 0.86 -15.33 0.12
CA LYS A 50 1.45 -14.05 -0.30
C LYS A 50 0.42 -13.01 -0.73
N ARG A 51 -0.63 -13.45 -1.42
CA ARG A 51 -1.75 -12.58 -1.81
C ARG A 51 -2.46 -12.04 -0.58
N ASN A 52 -2.79 -12.90 0.39
CA ASN A 52 -3.45 -12.50 1.64
C ASN A 52 -2.58 -11.54 2.46
N GLU A 53 -1.27 -11.79 2.55
CA GLU A 53 -0.31 -10.88 3.18
C GLU A 53 -0.30 -9.51 2.51
N LEU A 54 -0.33 -9.46 1.17
CA LEU A 54 -0.37 -8.22 0.42
C LEU A 54 -1.70 -7.47 0.61
N GLU A 55 -2.83 -8.16 0.58
CA GLU A 55 -4.16 -7.59 0.86
C GLU A 55 -4.22 -6.98 2.27
N ASN A 56 -3.70 -7.70 3.28
CA ASN A 56 -3.61 -7.20 4.65
C ASN A 56 -2.67 -5.99 4.77
N SER A 57 -1.52 -6.03 4.09
CA SER A 57 -0.60 -4.89 4.04
C SER A 57 -1.26 -3.65 3.44
N ILE A 58 -2.01 -3.80 2.36
CA ILE A 58 -2.77 -2.71 1.72
C ILE A 58 -3.81 -2.15 2.68
N LYS A 59 -4.60 -3.01 3.34
CA LYS A 59 -5.60 -2.58 4.33
C LYS A 59 -4.96 -1.75 5.44
N ASN A 60 -3.86 -2.22 6.01
CA ASN A 60 -3.14 -1.51 7.07
C ASN A 60 -2.60 -0.15 6.58
N LEU A 61 -2.12 -0.07 5.33
CA LEU A 61 -1.66 1.19 4.74
C LEU A 61 -2.82 2.17 4.53
N ILE A 62 -3.99 1.69 4.10
CA ILE A 62 -5.20 2.51 3.97
C ILE A 62 -5.60 3.07 5.35
N GLU A 63 -5.64 2.24 6.38
CA GLU A 63 -5.99 2.68 7.74
C GLU A 63 -5.03 3.75 8.27
N GLN A 64 -3.74 3.64 7.96
CA GLN A 64 -2.74 4.68 8.28
C GLN A 64 -2.99 6.01 7.57
N THR A 65 -3.69 6.02 6.44
CA THR A 65 -3.99 7.26 5.72
C THR A 65 -5.15 8.03 6.34
N TYR A 66 -6.08 7.37 7.06
CA TYR A 66 -7.28 8.01 7.57
C TYR A 66 -7.01 9.21 8.50
N PRO A 67 -6.10 9.12 9.49
CA PRO A 67 -5.78 10.28 10.31
C PRO A 67 -5.25 11.47 9.50
N LEU A 68 -4.49 11.22 8.42
CA LEU A 68 -3.94 12.27 7.56
C LEU A 68 -5.04 12.94 6.74
N TYR A 69 -5.99 12.15 6.20
CA TYR A 69 -7.16 12.68 5.50
C TYR A 69 -8.05 13.50 6.43
N ASP A 70 -8.29 13.01 7.66
CA ASP A 70 -9.12 13.68 8.65
C ASP A 70 -8.47 15.00 9.11
N GLU A 71 -7.16 15.01 9.37
CA GLU A 71 -6.40 16.24 9.71
C GLU A 71 -6.45 17.26 8.57
N LEU A 72 -6.35 16.81 7.32
CA LEU A 72 -6.40 17.69 6.16
C LEU A 72 -7.82 18.08 5.75
N GLN A 73 -8.84 17.46 6.33
CA GLN A 73 -10.26 17.55 5.94
C GLN A 73 -10.49 17.20 4.46
N LEU A 74 -9.78 16.18 3.98
CA LEU A 74 -9.84 15.70 2.62
C LEU A 74 -10.71 14.43 2.51
N PRO A 75 -11.36 14.19 1.36
CA PRO A 75 -12.07 12.94 1.13
C PRO A 75 -11.10 11.76 1.16
N ARG A 76 -11.51 10.69 1.85
CA ARG A 76 -10.72 9.46 1.95
C ARG A 76 -10.61 8.76 0.60
N ILE A 77 -9.51 8.06 0.41
CA ILE A 77 -9.25 7.26 -0.78
C ILE A 77 -10.25 6.10 -0.93
N THR A 78 -10.73 5.89 -2.15
CA THR A 78 -11.55 4.73 -2.53
C THR A 78 -10.93 4.04 -3.73
N PHE A 79 -10.92 2.71 -3.73
CA PHE A 79 -10.42 1.92 -4.85
C PHE A 79 -11.59 1.27 -5.59
N ASP A 80 -11.57 1.37 -6.92
CA ASP A 80 -12.33 0.43 -7.76
C ASP A 80 -11.56 -0.90 -7.80
N ASN A 81 -12.23 -1.99 -7.44
CA ASN A 81 -11.61 -3.31 -7.36
C ASN A 81 -11.17 -3.86 -8.72
N ASN A 82 -11.70 -3.32 -9.83
CA ASN A 82 -11.43 -3.82 -11.18
C ASN A 82 -10.36 -3.04 -11.96
N GLN A 83 -9.84 -1.93 -11.41
CA GLN A 83 -8.97 -1.02 -12.17
C GLN A 83 -7.48 -1.12 -11.81
N MET A 84 -7.14 -1.76 -10.69
CA MET A 84 -5.75 -1.88 -10.25
C MET A 84 -5.46 -3.23 -9.62
N THR A 85 -4.28 -3.75 -9.93
CA THR A 85 -3.68 -4.88 -9.22
C THR A 85 -3.34 -4.50 -7.78
N LEU A 86 -3.15 -5.51 -6.91
CA LEU A 86 -2.76 -5.26 -5.52
C LEU A 86 -1.43 -4.50 -5.40
N ILE A 87 -0.47 -4.78 -6.29
CA ILE A 87 0.83 -4.10 -6.30
C ILE A 87 0.65 -2.62 -6.64
N GLU A 88 -0.15 -2.30 -7.65
CA GLU A 88 -0.45 -0.92 -8.04
C GLU A 88 -1.18 -0.18 -6.92
N LYS A 89 -2.17 -0.82 -6.27
CA LYS A 89 -2.85 -0.24 -5.09
C LYS A 89 -1.87 0.10 -3.98
N LYS A 90 -0.96 -0.82 -3.62
CA LYS A 90 0.06 -0.59 -2.60
C LYS A 90 0.95 0.61 -2.94
N ASN A 91 1.43 0.69 -4.18
CA ASN A 91 2.29 1.78 -4.63
C ASN A 91 1.55 3.11 -4.61
N PHE A 92 0.30 3.13 -5.07
CA PHE A 92 -0.55 4.32 -5.02
C PHE A 92 -0.73 4.85 -3.59
N ILE A 93 -1.03 3.96 -2.63
CA ILE A 93 -1.22 4.35 -1.23
C ILE A 93 0.07 4.94 -0.65
N ASN A 94 1.22 4.34 -0.94
CA ASN A 94 2.51 4.85 -0.46
C ASN A 94 2.80 6.26 -0.97
N GLU A 95 2.56 6.53 -2.25
CA GLU A 95 2.72 7.87 -2.82
C GLU A 95 1.72 8.84 -2.21
N LYS A 96 0.47 8.43 -1.98
CA LYS A 96 -0.51 9.28 -1.28
C LYS A 96 -0.14 9.57 0.16
N ILE A 97 0.40 8.62 0.91
CA ILE A 97 0.91 8.89 2.26
C ILE A 97 1.99 9.95 2.24
N LYS A 98 2.93 9.86 1.28
CA LYS A 98 4.01 10.84 1.12
C LYS A 98 3.47 12.24 0.79
N GLU A 99 2.51 12.31 -0.12
CA GLU A 99 1.85 13.56 -0.50
C GLU A 99 1.12 14.21 0.69
N LEU A 100 0.29 13.45 1.41
CA LEU A 100 -0.48 13.96 2.55
C LEU A 100 0.44 14.45 3.67
N LYS A 101 1.52 13.71 3.97
CA LYS A 101 2.53 14.14 4.95
C LYS A 101 3.20 15.46 4.55
N ASN A 102 3.51 15.64 3.27
CA ASN A 102 4.06 16.90 2.78
C ASN A 102 3.06 18.05 2.91
N MET A 103 1.78 17.82 2.59
CA MET A 103 0.73 18.84 2.75
C MET A 103 0.58 19.28 4.22
N ILE A 104 0.59 18.34 5.16
CA ILE A 104 0.55 18.64 6.60
C ILE A 104 1.78 19.45 7.02
N LEU A 105 2.96 19.07 6.54
CA LEU A 105 4.20 19.79 6.83
C LEU A 105 4.14 21.24 6.36
N GLU A 106 3.68 21.49 5.13
CA GLU A 106 3.56 22.84 4.59
C GLU A 106 2.50 23.67 5.33
N ARG A 107 1.33 23.10 5.63
CA ARG A 107 0.31 23.78 6.46
C ARG A 107 0.84 24.15 7.85
N ASN A 108 1.65 23.29 8.47
CA ASN A 108 2.26 23.58 9.76
C ASN A 108 3.27 24.73 9.68
N LYS A 109 4.06 24.82 8.60
CA LYS A 109 4.96 25.96 8.35
C LYS A 109 4.17 27.26 8.22
N GLU A 110 3.09 27.27 7.45
CA GLU A 110 2.21 28.42 7.28
C GLU A 110 1.58 28.87 8.61
N LEU A 111 1.08 27.93 9.41
CA LEU A 111 0.51 28.22 10.73
C LEU A 111 1.53 28.86 11.68
N ILE A 112 2.79 28.41 11.66
CA ILE A 112 3.87 29.01 12.44
C ILE A 112 4.10 30.45 12.00
N GLN A 113 4.18 30.71 10.69
CA GLN A 113 4.34 32.06 10.15
C GLN A 113 3.17 32.98 10.54
N LEU A 114 1.93 32.51 10.44
CA LEU A 114 0.75 33.27 10.83
C LEU A 114 0.76 33.63 12.32
N ARG A 115 1.15 32.69 13.20
CA ARG A 115 1.29 32.96 14.64
C ARG A 115 2.34 34.03 14.93
N GLN A 116 3.46 34.03 14.21
CA GLN A 116 4.49 35.06 14.33
C GLN A 116 3.94 36.44 13.91
N LEU A 117 3.23 36.51 12.78
CA LEU A 117 2.63 37.76 12.29
C LEU A 117 1.59 38.32 13.26
N ILE A 118 0.71 37.47 13.80
CA ILE A 118 -0.28 37.87 14.82
C ILE A 118 0.44 38.41 16.05
N THR A 119 1.51 37.76 16.49
CA THR A 119 2.32 38.19 17.65
C THR A 119 2.95 39.56 17.41
N ILE A 120 3.55 39.79 16.23
CA ILE A 120 4.13 41.08 15.86
C ILE A 120 3.04 42.16 15.82
N LYS A 121 1.90 41.88 15.17
CA LYS A 121 0.79 42.83 15.07
C LYS A 121 0.21 43.19 16.45
N ALA A 122 0.01 42.21 17.33
CA ALA A 122 -0.45 42.45 18.70
C ALA A 122 0.50 43.38 19.46
N LYS A 123 1.82 43.19 19.30
CA LYS A 123 2.83 44.05 19.91
C LYS A 123 2.88 45.47 19.32
N LEU A 124 2.70 45.62 18.00
CA LEU A 124 2.66 46.92 17.32
C LEU A 124 1.39 47.72 17.68
N CYS A 125 0.23 47.05 17.79
CA CYS A 125 -1.02 47.69 18.23
C CYS A 125 -1.01 48.09 19.72
N GLY A 126 -0.04 47.60 20.50
CA GLY A 126 0.07 47.79 21.94
C GLY A 126 1.09 48.82 22.43
N ASN A 127 1.74 49.62 21.56
CA ASN A 127 2.74 50.65 21.94
C ASN A 127 3.97 50.09 22.70
N ILE A 128 4.70 49.11 22.14
CA ILE A 128 5.99 48.67 22.70
C ILE A 128 7.08 48.59 21.62
N ASN A 129 8.20 49.24 21.90
CA ASN A 129 9.43 49.22 21.09
C ASN A 129 10.10 47.85 21.18
N ILE A 130 10.30 47.16 20.05
CA ILE A 130 10.89 45.82 20.03
C ILE A 130 12.10 45.81 19.11
N ASN A 131 13.21 45.33 19.66
CA ASN A 131 14.44 45.11 18.93
C ASN A 131 14.29 43.88 18.01
N ILE A 132 14.28 44.13 16.70
CA ILE A 132 14.07 43.12 15.65
C ILE A 132 15.26 42.15 15.55
N ASP A 133 16.45 42.52 16.01
CA ASP A 133 17.65 41.66 15.95
C ASP A 133 17.61 40.48 16.93
N GLU A 134 16.87 40.58 18.04
CA GLU A 134 16.59 39.43 18.93
C GLU A 134 15.52 38.50 18.35
N VAL A 135 14.54 39.06 17.65
CA VAL A 135 13.48 38.27 16.98
C VAL A 135 14.06 37.49 15.80
N ARG A 136 15.04 38.05 15.07
CA ARG A 136 15.76 37.33 14.01
C ARG A 136 16.67 36.21 14.52
N LYS A 137 17.32 36.37 15.68
CA LYS A 137 18.16 35.31 16.27
C LYS A 137 17.35 34.16 16.90
N SER A 138 16.11 34.41 17.30
CA SER A 138 15.21 33.40 17.85
C SER A 138 14.44 32.62 16.78
N ILE A 139 14.52 33.04 15.52
CA ILE A 139 14.01 32.31 14.35
C ILE A 139 15.23 31.78 13.58
N HIS A 140 15.83 30.69 14.08
CA HIS A 140 16.80 29.94 13.30
C HIS A 140 16.06 29.03 12.30
N PHE A 141 16.37 29.19 11.01
CA PHE A 141 16.12 28.20 9.96
C PHE A 141 16.94 26.93 10.22
#